data_AF-A0A852VYZ7-F1
#
_entry.id   AF-A0A852VYZ7-F1
#
_cell.length_a   1.000
_cell.length_b   1.000
_cell.length_c   1.000
_cell.angle_alpha   90.00
_cell.angle_beta   90.00
_cell.angle_gamma   90.00
#
_symmetry.space_group_name_H-M   'P 1'
#
loop_
_entity.id
_entity.type
_entity.pdbx_description
1 polymer ?
#
loop_
_entity_poly.entity_id
_entity_poly.type
_entity_poly.pdbx_seq_one_letter_code
_entity_poly.pdbx_strand_id
1 'polypeptide(L)'
;MNDFVTGAPADRLPTLVRTRTGYRVYDPALITGTDYVVDDAGDLVYTKLPAGAMTGTAVVAAAVVALTVGENSWSWSALAFLVCLPVALGLAIGVLSIIHAVTDPVRAYRARTGHTRFARDIAATDPASWQLCARAERLAATPSWQAGRIDPTRTLGVLLWTAVAGGEAWAADALTQLAEPATGPDLTPV
;
A
#
# COMPACT_ATOMS: atom_id res chain seq x y z
N MET A 1 25.43 -2.50 9.35
CA MET A 1 25.27 -1.15 8.79
C MET A 1 24.22 -1.27 7.69
N ASN A 2 23.20 -0.41 7.72
CA ASN A 2 21.87 -0.61 7.10
C ASN A 2 21.88 -0.84 5.59
N ASP A 3 21.49 -2.04 5.16
CA ASP A 3 20.94 -2.29 3.82
C ASP A 3 19.43 -2.54 3.95
N PHE A 4 18.68 -1.46 4.22
CA PHE A 4 17.27 -1.43 3.88
C PHE A 4 17.18 -1.09 2.40
N VAL A 5 17.40 -2.08 1.53
CA VAL A 5 16.92 -1.99 0.17
C VAL A 5 15.41 -1.92 0.29
N THR A 6 14.87 -0.72 0.11
CA THR A 6 13.47 -0.50 -0.24
C THR A 6 13.24 -1.28 -1.52
N GLY A 7 12.87 -2.57 -1.41
CA GLY A 7 12.42 -3.36 -2.53
C GLY A 7 11.37 -2.57 -3.29
N ALA A 8 11.32 -2.68 -4.61
CA ALA A 8 10.32 -1.99 -5.39
C ALA A 8 8.92 -2.28 -4.80
N PRO A 9 7.92 -1.39 -4.94
CA PRO A 9 6.56 -1.65 -4.45
C PRO A 9 5.98 -3.01 -4.89
N ALA A 10 6.50 -3.56 -5.99
CA ALA A 10 6.17 -4.87 -6.54
C ALA A 10 6.79 -6.08 -5.79
N ASP A 11 7.80 -5.85 -4.94
CA ASP A 11 8.58 -6.89 -4.27
C ASP A 11 8.01 -7.31 -2.92
N ARG A 12 6.87 -6.73 -2.52
CA ARG A 12 6.33 -6.80 -1.16
C ARG A 12 4.92 -7.36 -1.17
N LEU A 13 4.53 -8.03 -0.10
CA LEU A 13 3.14 -8.45 0.11
C LEU A 13 2.30 -7.20 0.42
N PRO A 14 1.35 -6.78 -0.44
CA PRO A 14 0.67 -5.48 -0.29
C PRO A 14 -0.14 -5.32 1.00
N THR A 15 -0.48 -6.42 1.66
CA THR A 15 -1.30 -6.44 2.89
C THR A 15 -0.48 -6.67 4.15
N LEU A 16 0.85 -6.58 4.06
CA LEU A 16 1.76 -6.76 5.18
C LEU A 16 2.74 -5.60 5.27
N VAL A 17 2.68 -4.87 6.39
CA VAL A 17 3.55 -3.72 6.66
C VAL A 17 4.43 -4.04 7.85
N ARG A 18 5.74 -3.82 7.71
CA ARG A 18 6.68 -3.94 8.82
C ARG A 18 6.70 -2.64 9.63
N THR A 19 6.44 -2.73 10.92
CA THR A 19 6.43 -1.59 11.84
C THR A 19 7.71 -1.59 12.69
N ARG A 20 7.94 -0.51 13.46
CA ARG A 20 9.10 -0.44 14.37
C ARG A 20 9.11 -1.53 15.44
N THR A 21 7.93 -2.04 15.82
CA THR A 21 7.73 -2.95 16.95
C THR A 21 7.23 -4.33 16.52
N GLY A 22 7.07 -4.58 15.22
CA GLY A 22 6.58 -5.85 14.68
C GLY A 22 6.02 -5.72 13.27
N TYR A 23 4.79 -6.20 13.07
CA TYR A 23 4.09 -6.16 11.79
C TYR A 23 2.67 -5.63 11.95
N ARG A 24 2.12 -5.13 10.86
CA ARG A 24 0.69 -4.87 10.69
C ARG A 24 0.20 -5.65 9.48
N VAL A 25 -0.77 -6.53 9.70
CA VAL A 25 -1.41 -7.34 8.66
C VAL A 25 -2.77 -6.76 8.36
N TYR A 26 -3.11 -6.61 7.09
CA TYR A 26 -4.41 -6.15 6.61
C TYR A 26 -5.18 -7.31 5.99
N ASP A 27 -6.50 -7.27 6.11
CA ASP A 27 -7.39 -8.15 5.37
C ASP A 27 -7.31 -7.80 3.86
N PRO A 28 -6.93 -8.73 2.96
CA PRO A 28 -6.93 -8.45 1.53
C PRO A 28 -8.27 -7.98 0.97
N ALA A 29 -9.39 -8.36 1.59
CA ALA A 29 -10.72 -7.91 1.18
C ALA A 29 -10.95 -6.40 1.36
N LEU A 30 -10.06 -5.72 2.10
CA LEU A 30 -10.06 -4.26 2.26
C LEU A 30 -9.78 -3.55 0.93
N ILE A 31 -8.76 -4.02 0.20
CA ILE A 31 -8.27 -3.39 -1.04
C ILE A 31 -8.74 -4.10 -2.31
N THR A 32 -9.22 -5.35 -2.20
CA THR A 32 -9.69 -6.13 -3.35
C THR A 32 -10.81 -5.40 -4.09
N GLY A 33 -10.64 -5.22 -5.41
CA GLY A 33 -11.61 -4.55 -6.28
C GLY A 33 -11.70 -3.04 -6.06
N THR A 34 -10.73 -2.45 -5.37
CA THR A 34 -10.64 -0.99 -5.15
C THR A 34 -9.39 -0.45 -5.82
N ASP A 35 -9.35 0.87 -6.00
CA ASP A 35 -8.15 1.58 -6.50
C ASP A 35 -7.21 1.98 -5.36
N TYR A 36 -7.29 1.32 -4.20
CA TYR A 36 -6.46 1.60 -3.03
C TYR A 36 -5.36 0.57 -2.83
N VAL A 37 -4.22 1.03 -2.36
CA VAL A 37 -3.11 0.19 -1.87
C VAL A 37 -2.71 0.64 -0.47
N VAL A 38 -2.13 -0.27 0.31
CA VAL A 38 -1.51 0.07 1.59
C VAL A 38 -0.05 0.42 1.30
N ASP A 39 0.40 1.58 1.78
CA ASP A 39 1.79 1.99 1.63
C ASP A 39 2.69 1.46 2.76
N ASP A 40 3.97 1.83 2.73
CA ASP A 40 4.98 1.41 3.70
C ASP A 40 4.73 1.95 5.12
N ALA A 41 3.95 3.03 5.25
CA ALA A 41 3.53 3.57 6.54
C ALA A 41 2.28 2.86 7.08
N GLY A 42 1.57 2.09 6.24
CA GLY A 42 0.29 1.49 6.57
C GLY A 42 -0.91 2.35 6.21
N ASP A 43 -0.72 3.40 5.42
CA ASP A 43 -1.79 4.29 4.98
C ASP A 43 -2.43 3.78 3.68
N LEU A 44 -3.74 4.01 3.56
CA LEU A 44 -4.50 3.65 2.37
C LEU A 44 -4.38 4.76 1.32
N VAL A 45 -3.63 4.48 0.26
CA VAL A 45 -3.33 5.43 -0.80
C VAL A 45 -4.14 5.11 -2.05
N TYR A 46 -4.82 6.13 -2.59
CA TYR A 46 -5.56 6.02 -3.84
C TYR A 46 -4.60 6.07 -5.04
N THR A 47 -4.65 5.07 -5.91
CA THR A 47 -3.63 4.84 -6.95
C THR A 47 -3.91 5.54 -8.27
N LYS A 48 -5.17 5.80 -8.62
CA LYS A 48 -5.52 6.45 -9.90
C LYS A 48 -5.13 7.94 -9.96
N LEU A 49 -5.03 8.59 -8.81
CA LEU A 49 -4.65 9.99 -8.69
C LEU A 49 -3.56 10.12 -7.62
N PRO A 50 -2.29 9.85 -7.97
CA PRO A 50 -1.20 9.96 -7.02
C PRO A 50 -1.08 11.41 -6.55
N ALA A 51 -0.92 11.62 -5.24
CA ALA A 51 -0.85 12.95 -4.65
C ALA A 51 0.22 13.84 -5.32
N GLY A 52 1.35 13.24 -5.76
CA GLY A 52 2.38 13.95 -6.51
C GLY A 52 1.90 14.56 -7.83
N ALA A 53 1.01 13.88 -8.56
CA ALA A 53 0.44 14.41 -9.80
C ALA A 53 -0.52 15.59 -9.53
N MET A 54 -1.31 15.51 -8.45
CA MET A 54 -2.17 16.62 -8.01
C MET A 54 -1.36 17.85 -7.57
N THR A 55 -0.29 17.65 -6.80
CA THR A 55 0.61 18.74 -6.40
C THR A 55 1.32 19.35 -7.61
N GLY A 56 1.82 18.52 -8.53
CA GLY A 56 2.49 18.99 -9.74
C GLY A 56 1.56 19.81 -10.64
N THR A 57 0.32 19.34 -10.85
CA THR A 57 -0.69 20.08 -11.63
C THR A 57 -1.07 21.40 -10.96
N ALA A 58 -1.19 21.45 -9.63
CA ALA A 58 -1.44 22.69 -8.89
C ALA A 58 -0.30 23.72 -9.08
N VAL A 59 0.96 23.27 -9.01
CA VAL A 59 2.13 24.13 -9.24
C VAL A 59 2.17 24.65 -10.68
N VAL A 60 1.97 23.77 -11.67
CA VAL A 60 1.95 24.17 -13.09
C VAL A 60 0.82 25.16 -13.35
N ALA A 61 -0.38 24.92 -12.82
CA ALA A 61 -1.50 25.85 -12.96
C ALA A 61 -1.19 27.22 -12.35
N ALA A 62 -0.61 27.26 -11.15
CA ALA A 62 -0.20 28.51 -10.51
C ALA A 62 0.88 29.24 -11.32
N ALA A 63 1.84 28.52 -11.91
CA ALA A 63 2.87 29.10 -12.77
C ALA A 63 2.29 29.68 -14.07
N VAL A 64 1.34 28.99 -14.71
CA VAL A 64 0.66 29.50 -15.92
C VAL A 64 -0.12 30.78 -15.61
N VAL A 65 -0.83 30.83 -14.48
CA VAL A 65 -1.53 32.06 -14.06
C VAL A 65 -0.54 33.19 -13.76
N ALA A 66 0.58 32.89 -13.10
CA ALA A 66 1.61 33.88 -12.80
C ALA A 66 2.25 34.50 -14.06
N LEU A 67 2.51 33.67 -15.07
CA LEU A 67 3.11 34.10 -16.34
C LEU A 67 2.13 34.90 -17.20
N THR A 68 0.84 34.55 -17.18
CA THR A 68 -0.21 35.25 -17.94
C THR A 68 -0.61 36.58 -17.30
N VAL A 69 -0.69 36.66 -15.96
CA VAL A 69 -1.05 37.90 -15.25
C VAL A 69 0.13 38.86 -15.14
N GLY A 70 1.35 38.34 -15.04
CA GLY A 70 2.56 39.13 -14.82
C GLY A 70 3.39 39.39 -16.08
N GLU A 71 2.80 39.32 -17.28
CA GLU A 71 3.48 39.40 -18.60
C GLU A 71 4.60 40.46 -18.70
N ASN A 72 4.50 41.57 -17.97
CA ASN A 72 5.47 42.69 -18.02
C ASN A 72 6.10 43.04 -16.67
N SER A 73 5.92 42.22 -15.62
CA SER A 73 6.43 42.55 -14.28
C SER A 73 6.69 41.32 -13.42
N TRP A 74 7.97 41.14 -13.08
CA TRP A 74 8.43 40.08 -12.19
C TRP A 74 7.71 40.08 -10.82
N SER A 75 7.48 41.27 -10.23
CA SER A 75 6.81 41.37 -8.94
C SER A 75 5.34 40.95 -9.00
N TRP A 76 4.64 41.27 -10.10
CA TRP A 76 3.27 40.81 -10.31
C TRP A 76 3.18 39.32 -10.60
N SER A 77 4.11 38.74 -11.38
CA SER A 77 4.19 37.28 -11.56
C SER A 77 4.42 36.57 -10.22
N ALA A 78 5.38 37.05 -9.42
CA ALA A 78 5.69 36.46 -8.12
C ALA A 78 4.49 36.53 -7.16
N LEU A 79 3.81 37.69 -7.10
CA LEU A 79 2.60 37.85 -6.29
C LEU A 79 1.47 36.92 -6.76
N ALA A 80 1.20 36.87 -8.06
CA ALA A 80 0.18 36.00 -8.63
C ALA A 80 0.48 34.52 -8.33
N PHE A 81 1.74 34.09 -8.45
CA PHE A 81 2.15 32.74 -8.07
C PHE A 81 1.90 32.45 -6.58
N LEU A 82 2.33 33.36 -5.70
CA LEU A 82 2.20 33.20 -4.25
C LEU A 82 0.74 33.14 -3.79
N VAL A 83 -0.18 33.81 -4.50
CA VAL A 83 -1.62 33.75 -4.22
C VAL A 83 -2.27 32.53 -4.86
N CYS A 84 -1.96 32.20 -6.11
CA CYS A 84 -2.59 31.10 -6.83
C CYS A 84 -2.16 29.73 -6.34
N LEU A 85 -0.90 29.57 -5.92
CA LEU A 85 -0.38 28.29 -5.42
C LEU A 85 -1.20 27.74 -4.23
N PRO A 86 -1.43 28.47 -3.12
CA PRO A 86 -2.23 27.96 -2.01
C PRO A 86 -3.68 27.68 -2.41
N VAL A 87 -4.26 28.47 -3.32
CA VAL A 87 -5.62 28.22 -3.85
C VAL A 87 -5.67 26.91 -4.63
N ALA A 88 -4.71 26.69 -5.54
CA ALA A 88 -4.63 25.47 -6.34
C ALA A 88 -4.38 24.22 -5.48
N LEU A 89 -3.51 24.32 -4.47
CA LEU A 89 -3.28 23.26 -3.49
C LEU A 89 -4.53 22.97 -2.66
N GLY A 90 -5.24 24.00 -2.20
CA GLY A 90 -6.49 23.85 -1.47
C GLY A 90 -7.56 23.13 -2.29
N LEU A 91 -7.68 23.45 -3.58
CA LEU A 91 -8.58 22.74 -4.49
C LEU A 91 -8.17 21.28 -4.69
N ALA A 92 -6.87 21.01 -4.88
CA ALA A 92 -6.36 19.65 -5.01
C ALA A 92 -6.65 18.79 -3.76
N ILE A 93 -6.43 19.35 -2.56
CA ILE A 93 -6.79 18.72 -1.28
C ILE A 93 -8.30 18.46 -1.20
N GLY A 94 -9.12 19.43 -1.60
CA GLY A 94 -10.58 19.31 -1.59
C GLY A 94 -11.09 18.19 -2.49
N VAL A 95 -10.58 18.10 -3.73
CA VAL A 95 -10.91 17.02 -4.68
C VAL A 95 -10.50 15.67 -4.12
N LEU A 96 -9.28 15.55 -3.60
CA LEU A 96 -8.78 14.29 -3.04
C LEU A 96 -9.63 13.87 -1.82
N SER A 97 -9.99 14.81 -0.95
CA SER A 97 -10.84 14.56 0.21
C SER A 97 -12.24 14.06 -0.19
N ILE A 98 -12.84 14.61 -1.25
CA ILE A 98 -14.12 14.14 -1.80
C ILE A 98 -13.99 12.72 -2.33
N ILE A 99 -12.91 12.42 -3.08
CA ILE A 99 -12.66 11.05 -3.57
C ILE A 99 -12.61 10.10 -2.38
N HIS A 100 -11.77 10.37 -1.37
CA HIS A 100 -11.68 9.52 -0.18
C HIS A 100 -13.02 9.37 0.56
N ALA A 101 -13.84 10.41 0.63
CA ALA A 101 -15.15 10.34 1.27
C ALA A 101 -16.15 9.46 0.49
N VAL A 102 -16.08 9.48 -0.85
CA VAL A 102 -16.99 8.72 -1.73
C VAL A 102 -16.52 7.27 -1.92
N THR A 103 -15.22 7.06 -2.05
CA THR A 103 -14.61 5.76 -2.33
C THR A 103 -14.03 5.09 -1.09
N ASP A 104 -14.39 5.53 0.12
CA ASP A 104 -13.86 5.05 1.39
C ASP A 104 -13.82 3.49 1.44
N PRO A 105 -12.62 2.90 1.30
CA PRO A 105 -12.48 1.45 1.23
C PRO A 105 -12.85 0.78 2.56
N VAL A 106 -12.71 1.48 3.69
CA VAL A 106 -13.05 0.95 5.01
C VAL A 106 -14.57 0.87 5.17
N ARG A 107 -15.30 1.91 4.75
CA ARG A 107 -16.77 1.89 4.73
C ARG A 107 -17.28 0.78 3.82
N ALA A 108 -16.71 0.66 2.63
CA ALA A 108 -17.09 -0.38 1.67
C ALA A 108 -16.78 -1.78 2.21
N TYR A 109 -15.62 -1.98 2.83
CA TYR A 109 -15.25 -3.23 3.51
C TYR A 109 -16.28 -3.61 4.57
N ARG A 110 -16.58 -2.70 5.50
CA ARG A 110 -17.55 -2.94 6.59
C ARG A 110 -18.94 -3.29 6.05
N ALA A 111 -19.37 -2.64 4.98
CA ALA A 111 -20.65 -2.92 4.34
C ALA A 111 -20.70 -4.33 3.71
N ARG A 112 -19.58 -4.82 3.15
CA ARG A 112 -19.49 -6.15 2.51
C ARG A 112 -19.32 -7.29 3.52
N THR A 113 -18.46 -7.10 4.52
CA THR A 113 -18.04 -8.19 5.43
C THR A 113 -18.77 -8.17 6.76
N GLY A 114 -19.35 -7.03 7.16
CA GLY A 114 -19.86 -6.84 8.52
C GLY A 114 -18.77 -6.75 9.59
N HIS A 115 -17.50 -6.92 9.24
CA HIS A 115 -16.38 -6.86 10.17
C HIS A 115 -15.89 -5.43 10.39
N THR A 116 -15.62 -5.08 11.64
CA THR A 116 -15.07 -3.76 12.00
C THR A 116 -13.54 -3.73 11.94
N ARG A 117 -12.90 -4.90 12.06
CA ARG A 117 -11.45 -5.08 12.08
C ARG A 117 -10.95 -5.55 10.72
N PHE A 118 -10.17 -4.70 10.07
CA PHE A 118 -9.52 -4.95 8.77
C PHE A 118 -7.99 -4.95 8.86
N ALA A 119 -7.45 -4.65 10.05
CA ALA A 119 -6.03 -4.67 10.34
C ALA A 119 -5.74 -5.26 11.72
N ARG A 120 -4.58 -5.89 11.87
CA ARG A 120 -4.10 -6.45 13.12
C ARG A 120 -2.61 -6.17 13.29
N ASP A 121 -2.29 -5.50 14.39
CA ASP A 121 -0.92 -5.30 14.83
C ASP A 121 -0.42 -6.56 15.53
N ILE A 122 0.78 -7.00 15.14
CA ILE A 122 1.49 -8.16 15.66
C ILE A 122 2.79 -7.68 16.28
N ALA A 123 2.84 -7.72 17.60
CA ALA A 123 4.02 -7.35 18.36
C ALA A 123 5.09 -8.45 18.30
N ALA A 124 6.37 -8.06 18.41
CA ALA A 124 7.48 -9.01 18.53
C ALA A 124 7.38 -9.94 19.75
N THR A 125 6.56 -9.60 20.74
CA THR A 125 6.28 -10.43 21.92
C THR A 125 5.30 -11.57 21.66
N ASP A 126 4.68 -11.63 20.47
CA ASP A 126 3.88 -12.78 20.00
C ASP A 126 4.70 -13.57 18.96
N PRO A 127 5.57 -14.51 19.40
CA PRO A 127 6.56 -15.13 18.54
C PRO A 127 5.93 -15.97 17.42
N ALA A 128 4.79 -16.61 17.67
CA ALA A 128 4.13 -17.47 16.69
C ALA A 128 3.58 -16.65 15.51
N SER A 129 2.76 -15.63 15.80
CA SER A 129 2.22 -14.74 14.76
C SER A 129 3.32 -13.94 14.06
N TRP A 130 4.34 -13.51 14.80
CA TRP A 130 5.48 -12.79 14.25
C TRP A 130 6.28 -13.63 13.26
N GLN A 131 6.53 -14.91 13.58
CA GLN A 131 7.23 -15.84 12.68
C GLN A 131 6.44 -16.09 11.39
N LEU A 132 5.10 -16.18 11.46
CA LEU A 132 4.25 -16.28 10.27
C LEU A 132 4.37 -15.03 9.38
N CYS A 133 4.35 -13.84 9.98
CA CYS A 133 4.54 -12.59 9.24
C CYS A 133 5.93 -12.53 8.58
N ALA A 134 6.99 -12.86 9.31
CA ALA A 134 8.35 -12.87 8.78
C ALA A 134 8.56 -13.94 7.69
N ARG A 135 7.86 -15.07 7.77
CA ARG A 135 7.86 -16.09 6.71
C ARG A 135 7.15 -15.59 5.45
N ALA A 136 5.97 -14.98 5.60
CA ALA A 136 5.25 -14.39 4.49
C ALA A 136 6.03 -13.26 3.81
N GLU A 137 6.67 -12.37 4.59
CA GLU A 137 7.55 -11.31 4.08
C GLU A 137 8.68 -11.90 3.22
N ARG A 138 9.39 -12.93 3.72
CA ARG A 138 10.47 -13.59 3.00
C ARG A 138 10.00 -14.28 1.72
N LEU A 139 8.85 -14.95 1.76
CA LEU A 139 8.28 -15.59 0.58
C LEU A 139 7.92 -14.54 -0.49
N ALA A 140 7.27 -13.45 -0.09
CA ALA A 140 6.88 -12.36 -1.00
C ALA A 140 8.08 -11.65 -1.64
N ALA A 141 9.20 -11.58 -0.92
CA ALA A 141 10.46 -11.05 -1.44
C ALA A 141 11.15 -11.98 -2.47
N THR A 142 10.67 -13.21 -2.68
CA THR A 142 11.31 -14.12 -3.64
C THR A 142 10.90 -13.81 -5.09
N PRO A 143 11.83 -13.91 -6.06
CA PRO A 143 11.50 -13.72 -7.48
C PRO A 143 10.44 -14.69 -7.98
N SER A 144 10.38 -15.91 -7.43
CA SER A 144 9.39 -16.91 -7.83
C SER A 144 7.97 -16.55 -7.41
N TRP A 145 7.79 -15.94 -6.24
CA TRP A 145 6.49 -15.39 -5.84
C TRP A 145 6.17 -14.12 -6.64
N GLN A 146 7.12 -13.20 -6.82
CA GLN A 146 6.92 -11.99 -7.61
C GLN A 146 6.49 -12.29 -9.05
N ALA A 147 7.13 -13.26 -9.70
CA ALA A 147 6.77 -13.76 -11.02
C ALA A 147 5.48 -14.59 -11.06
N GLY A 148 4.85 -14.88 -9.90
CA GLY A 148 3.63 -15.69 -9.81
C GLY A 148 3.83 -17.18 -10.09
N ARG A 149 5.08 -17.67 -10.08
CA ARG A 149 5.40 -19.11 -10.23
C ARG A 149 4.98 -19.89 -8.98
N ILE A 150 5.20 -19.29 -7.81
CA ILE A 150 4.69 -19.77 -6.53
C ILE A 150 3.49 -18.88 -6.18
N ASP A 151 2.38 -19.50 -5.75
CA ASP A 151 1.13 -18.81 -5.42
C ASP A 151 0.54 -17.98 -6.59
N PRO A 152 0.21 -18.61 -7.74
CA PRO A 152 -0.33 -17.89 -8.91
C PRO A 152 -1.66 -17.18 -8.60
N THR A 153 -2.42 -17.72 -7.65
CA THR A 153 -3.70 -17.18 -7.16
C THR A 153 -3.54 -16.06 -6.12
N ARG A 154 -2.31 -15.69 -5.74
CA ARG A 154 -2.01 -14.63 -4.75
C ARG A 154 -2.74 -14.80 -3.42
N THR A 155 -2.80 -16.04 -2.94
CA THR A 155 -3.47 -16.45 -1.71
C THR A 155 -2.67 -16.15 -0.44
N LEU A 156 -1.37 -15.87 -0.54
CA LEU A 156 -0.49 -15.63 0.61
C LEU A 156 -1.05 -14.59 1.60
N GLY A 157 -1.59 -13.47 1.09
CA GLY A 157 -2.19 -12.44 1.94
C GLY A 157 -3.44 -12.93 2.68
N VAL A 158 -4.27 -13.74 2.02
CA VAL A 158 -5.48 -14.31 2.61
C VAL A 158 -5.12 -15.35 3.67
N LEU A 159 -4.16 -16.23 3.38
CA LEU A 159 -3.66 -17.22 4.33
C LEU A 159 -3.07 -16.55 5.57
N LEU A 160 -2.25 -15.51 5.38
CA LEU A 160 -1.65 -14.77 6.50
C LEU A 160 -2.71 -14.10 7.37
N TRP A 161 -3.69 -13.41 6.78
CA TRP A 161 -4.79 -12.80 7.54
C TRP A 161 -5.62 -13.86 8.27
N THR A 162 -5.95 -14.97 7.62
CA THR A 162 -6.77 -16.03 8.21
C THR A 162 -6.05 -16.71 9.39
N ALA A 163 -4.74 -16.96 9.24
CA ALA A 163 -3.91 -17.53 10.31
C ALA A 163 -3.76 -16.55 11.48
N VAL A 164 -3.40 -15.30 11.19
CA VAL A 164 -3.00 -14.32 12.21
C VAL A 164 -4.21 -13.63 12.83
N ALA A 165 -5.19 -13.19 12.04
CA ALA A 165 -6.38 -12.51 12.54
C ALA A 165 -7.49 -13.49 12.95
N GLY A 166 -7.73 -14.52 12.13
CA GLY A 166 -8.71 -15.57 12.41
C GLY A 166 -8.25 -16.58 13.47
N GLY A 167 -6.94 -16.77 13.63
CA GLY A 167 -6.39 -17.78 14.55
C GLY A 167 -6.51 -19.20 14.02
N GLU A 168 -6.73 -19.36 12.71
CA GLU A 168 -7.01 -20.63 12.07
C GLU A 168 -5.71 -21.41 11.79
N ALA A 169 -5.53 -22.55 12.47
CA ALA A 169 -4.31 -23.36 12.37
C ALA A 169 -4.04 -23.89 10.95
N TRP A 170 -5.09 -24.30 10.23
CA TRP A 170 -4.96 -24.81 8.86
C TRP A 170 -4.35 -23.78 7.89
N ALA A 171 -4.62 -22.49 8.11
CA ALA A 171 -4.08 -21.41 7.28
C ALA A 171 -2.60 -21.17 7.59
N ALA A 172 -2.18 -21.34 8.85
CA ALA A 172 -0.78 -21.29 9.25
C ALA A 172 0.02 -22.46 8.64
N ASP A 173 -0.57 -23.65 8.62
CA ASP A 173 0.02 -24.84 7.99
C ASP A 173 0.14 -24.66 6.47
N ALA A 174 -0.93 -24.19 5.80
CA ALA A 174 -0.92 -23.91 4.37
C ALA A 174 0.11 -22.84 3.99
N LEU A 175 0.22 -21.76 4.78
CA LEU A 175 1.25 -20.73 4.58
C LEU A 175 2.66 -21.33 4.73
N THR A 176 2.85 -22.22 5.70
CA THR A 176 4.13 -22.90 5.92
C THR A 176 4.49 -23.81 4.74
N GLN A 177 3.54 -24.61 4.25
CA GLN A 177 3.74 -25.43 3.06
C GLN A 177 4.03 -24.59 1.81
N LEU A 178 3.41 -23.42 1.69
CA LEU A 178 3.64 -22.52 0.56
C LEU A 178 5.05 -21.89 0.61
N ALA A 179 5.56 -21.60 1.79
CA ALA A 179 6.90 -21.03 1.99
C ALA A 179 8.03 -22.08 1.94
N GLU A 180 7.70 -23.33 2.24
CA GLU A 180 8.61 -24.48 2.22
C GLU A 180 8.03 -25.54 1.28
N PRO A 181 7.99 -25.30 -0.04
CA PRO A 181 7.46 -26.29 -0.99
C PRO A 181 8.21 -27.61 -0.82
N ALA A 182 7.45 -28.71 -0.77
CA ALA A 182 7.92 -30.03 -0.33
C ALA A 182 8.94 -30.73 -1.25
N THR A 183 9.59 -30.02 -2.17
CA THR A 183 10.57 -30.60 -3.10
C THR A 183 11.74 -29.66 -3.34
N GLY A 184 12.94 -30.22 -3.20
CA GLY A 184 14.22 -29.62 -3.54
C GLY A 184 14.39 -29.29 -5.04
N PRO A 185 15.62 -29.30 -5.56
CA PRO A 185 16.04 -28.41 -6.65
C PRO A 185 15.39 -28.72 -8.00
N ASP A 186 14.27 -28.08 -8.29
CA ASP A 186 13.82 -27.87 -9.68
C ASP A 186 14.45 -26.58 -10.21
N LEU A 187 15.77 -26.63 -10.35
CA LEU A 187 16.49 -25.92 -11.40
C LEU A 187 16.26 -26.71 -12.70
N THR A 188 15.11 -26.53 -13.35
CA THR A 188 15.04 -26.80 -14.79
C THR A 188 15.10 -25.46 -15.52
N PRO A 189 16.25 -25.12 -16.12
CA PRO A 189 16.32 -24.03 -17.07
C PRO A 189 15.54 -24.47 -18.32
N VAL A 190 14.53 -23.69 -18.71
CA VAL A 190 13.99 -23.70 -20.07
C VAL A 190 14.07 -22.28 -20.59
#